data_AF-A0A4U5VUC6-F1
#
_entry.id   AF-A0A4U5VUC6-F1
#
_cell.length_a   1.000
_cell.length_b   1.000
_cell.length_c   1.000
_cell.angle_alpha   90.00
_cell.angle_beta   90.00
_cell.angle_gamma   90.00
#
_symmetry.space_group_name_H-M   'P 1'
#
loop_
_entity.id
_entity.type
_entity.pdbx_description
1 polymer ?
#
loop_
_entity_poly.entity_id
_entity_poly.type
_entity_poly.pdbx_seq_one_letter_code
_entity_poly.pdbx_strand_id
1 'polypeptide(L)'
;MGLDERNPSCFLHSYSVVMVLRKAALKQLARNKVPNMAVLLKSIIHTHADAKAVFKDPTGEIQGTVHRRLLEDRAEELKIGSVLLLKQVGVFSPSHRNHYLNVTPNNLLRIYAPDGVRMSSTQLPPLVLMHLVFDEEDDDEGKRGTGKDLQTSRDTKASCSRGPAGNPAPQDSGWDADDDLDELLGELPEDTYSL
;
A
#
# COMPACT_ATOMS: atom_id res chain seq x y z
N MET A 1 3.26 -11.18 4.22
CA MET A 1 2.88 -10.29 5.34
C MET A 1 2.02 -11.10 6.28
N GLY A 2 2.62 -11.70 7.33
CA GLY A 2 1.84 -12.43 8.33
C GLY A 2 1.02 -11.44 9.14
N LEU A 3 -0.31 -11.53 9.05
CA LEU A 3 -1.26 -10.73 9.83
C LEU A 3 -1.65 -11.49 11.10
N ASP A 4 -0.68 -12.08 11.79
CA ASP A 4 -0.96 -12.76 13.05
C ASP A 4 -0.96 -11.72 14.17
N GLU A 5 -2.15 -11.40 14.70
CA GLU A 5 -2.33 -10.49 15.82
C GLU A 5 -1.66 -11.00 17.10
N ARG A 6 -1.39 -12.30 17.23
CA ARG A 6 -0.69 -12.87 18.40
C ARG A 6 0.81 -12.65 18.35
N ASN A 7 1.33 -12.18 17.21
CA ASN A 7 2.74 -11.87 17.07
C ASN A 7 3.01 -10.41 17.48
N PRO A 8 3.80 -10.15 18.54
CA PRO A 8 4.12 -8.80 18.99
C PRO A 8 4.93 -7.99 17.95
N SER A 9 5.56 -8.65 16.97
CA SER A 9 6.23 -7.99 15.84
C SER A 9 5.28 -7.61 14.69
N CYS A 10 3.97 -7.85 14.83
CA CYS A 10 2.98 -7.49 13.83
C CYS A 10 2.89 -5.97 13.67
N PHE A 11 2.84 -5.49 12.43
CA PHE A 11 2.77 -4.04 12.15
C PHE A 11 1.49 -3.39 12.69
N LEU A 12 0.43 -4.19 12.90
CA LEU A 12 -0.82 -3.74 13.52
C LEU A 12 -0.59 -3.15 14.91
N HIS A 13 0.40 -3.66 15.66
CA HIS A 13 0.80 -3.13 16.96
C HIS A 13 1.89 -2.06 16.85
N SER A 14 2.84 -2.23 15.92
CA SER A 14 4.00 -1.32 15.78
C SER A 14 3.64 0.05 15.18
N TYR A 15 2.60 0.07 14.34
CA TYR A 15 2.12 1.25 13.62
C TYR A 15 0.59 1.37 13.72
N SER A 16 0.05 1.16 14.92
CA SER A 16 -1.31 1.56 15.25
C SER A 16 -1.48 3.09 15.19
N VAL A 17 -2.71 3.58 15.12
CA VAL A 17 -3.03 5.02 15.05
C VAL A 17 -2.38 5.78 16.20
N VAL A 18 -2.52 5.31 17.45
CA VAL A 18 -1.90 5.98 18.60
C VAL A 18 -0.37 6.02 18.50
N MET A 19 0.25 4.93 18.03
CA MET A 19 1.70 4.88 17.84
C MET A 19 2.15 5.82 16.72
N VAL A 20 1.39 5.90 15.62
CA VAL A 20 1.66 6.83 14.52
C VAL A 20 1.54 8.27 14.99
N LEU A 21 0.48 8.63 15.72
CA LEU A 21 0.31 9.96 16.30
C LEU A 21 1.47 10.32 17.24
N ARG A 22 1.85 9.41 18.15
CA ARG A 22 2.99 9.62 19.06
C ARG A 22 4.29 9.82 18.31
N LYS A 23 4.58 8.99 17.31
CA LYS A 23 5.80 9.11 16.50
C LYS A 23 5.79 10.37 15.64
N ALA A 24 4.63 10.79 15.12
CA ALA A 24 4.49 12.02 14.33
C ALA A 24 4.74 13.27 15.19
N ALA A 25 4.17 13.32 16.40
CA ALA A 25 4.39 14.41 17.35
C ALA A 25 5.86 14.55 17.75
N LEU A 26 6.58 13.43 17.87
CA LEU A 26 8.01 13.38 18.17
C LEU A 26 8.91 13.45 16.93
N LYS A 27 8.37 13.63 15.72
CA LYS A 27 9.10 13.61 14.44
C LYS A 27 9.97 12.35 14.22
N GLN A 28 9.52 11.20 14.73
CA GLN A 28 10.20 9.90 14.66
C GLN A 28 9.78 9.05 13.45
N LEU A 29 9.01 9.60 12.52
CA LEU A 29 8.63 8.91 11.28
C LEU A 29 9.66 9.21 10.19
N ALA A 30 10.37 8.17 9.74
CA ALA A 30 11.32 8.31 8.63
C ALA A 30 10.60 8.84 7.39
N ARG A 31 11.06 9.99 6.86
CA ARG A 31 10.45 10.70 5.72
C ARG A 31 8.96 11.03 5.91
N ASN A 32 8.50 11.14 7.16
CA ASN A 32 7.09 11.31 7.50
C ASN A 32 6.18 10.21 6.92
N LYS A 33 6.70 8.98 6.80
CA LYS A 33 5.97 7.84 6.25
C LYS A 33 5.82 6.72 7.26
N VAL A 34 4.67 6.06 7.18
CA VAL A 34 4.37 4.84 7.94
C VAL A 34 4.58 3.63 7.01
N PRO A 35 5.48 2.69 7.35
CA PRO A 35 5.85 1.59 6.45
C PRO A 35 4.67 0.70 6.05
N ASN A 36 3.89 0.24 7.03
CA ASN A 36 2.68 -0.57 6.84
C ASN A 36 1.65 -0.18 7.89
N MET A 37 0.40 -0.02 7.47
CA MET A 37 -0.70 0.39 8.35
C MET A 37 -2.00 -0.24 7.88
N ALA A 38 -2.89 -0.60 8.79
CA ALA A 38 -4.24 -1.03 8.46
C ALA A 38 -5.23 -0.13 9.19
N VAL A 39 -6.18 0.44 8.45
CA VAL A 39 -7.16 1.36 9.01
C VAL A 39 -8.54 1.12 8.41
N LEU A 40 -9.57 1.23 9.23
CA LEU A 40 -10.97 1.24 8.84
C LEU A 40 -11.37 2.65 8.38
N LEU A 41 -12.06 2.74 7.24
CA LEU A 41 -12.65 3.98 6.74
C LEU A 41 -13.94 4.28 7.51
N LYS A 42 -13.90 5.22 8.46
CA LYS A 42 -15.05 5.59 9.30
C LYS A 42 -15.99 6.57 8.60
N SER A 43 -15.45 7.55 7.89
CA SER A 43 -16.24 8.50 7.10
C SER A 43 -15.41 9.03 5.93
N ILE A 44 -16.11 9.49 4.89
CA ILE A 44 -15.51 10.10 3.72
C ILE A 44 -16.43 11.21 3.18
N ILE A 45 -15.85 12.36 2.88
CA ILE A 45 -16.54 13.54 2.36
C ILE A 45 -15.81 13.96 1.08
N HIS A 46 -16.50 13.82 -0.05
CA HIS A 46 -15.96 14.18 -1.36
C HIS A 46 -15.98 15.70 -1.52
N THR A 47 -14.86 16.27 -1.99
CA THR A 47 -14.77 17.67 -2.41
C THR A 47 -14.36 17.74 -3.89
N HIS A 48 -14.32 18.93 -4.48
CA HIS A 48 -13.93 19.10 -5.89
C HIS A 48 -12.49 18.67 -6.19
N ALA A 49 -11.60 18.71 -5.20
CA ALA A 49 -10.19 18.38 -5.37
C ALA A 49 -9.86 16.97 -4.85
N ASP A 50 -10.11 16.70 -3.56
CA ASP A 50 -9.82 15.44 -2.89
C ASP A 50 -11.00 15.02 -1.98
N ALA A 51 -10.91 13.87 -1.32
CA ALA A 51 -11.85 13.55 -0.24
C ALA A 51 -11.21 13.71 1.13
N LYS A 52 -11.95 14.29 2.07
CA LYS A 52 -11.61 14.26 3.49
C LYS A 52 -12.13 12.96 4.09
N ALA A 53 -11.31 12.26 4.85
CA ALA A 53 -11.69 10.99 5.45
C ALA A 53 -11.29 10.92 6.94
N VAL A 54 -12.03 10.11 7.69
CA VAL A 54 -11.65 9.70 9.04
C VAL A 54 -11.32 8.22 9.01
N PHE A 55 -10.12 7.89 9.46
CA PHE A 55 -9.59 6.55 9.56
C PHE A 55 -9.56 6.11 11.02
N LYS A 56 -9.84 4.84 11.27
CA LYS A 56 -9.94 4.28 12.61
C LYS A 56 -9.17 2.97 12.71
N ASP A 57 -8.58 2.72 13.86
CA ASP A 57 -8.18 1.38 14.29
C ASP A 57 -8.72 1.12 15.73
N PRO A 58 -8.47 -0.05 16.34
CA PRO A 58 -8.88 -0.30 17.72
C PRO A 58 -8.25 0.66 18.76
N THR A 59 -7.13 1.31 18.42
CA THR A 59 -6.38 2.19 19.32
C THR A 59 -6.83 3.63 19.26
N GLY A 60 -7.37 4.10 18.12
CA GLY A 60 -7.80 5.47 17.96
C GLY A 60 -8.28 5.84 16.55
N GLU A 61 -8.41 7.14 16.33
CA GLU A 61 -8.88 7.72 15.07
C GLU A 61 -7.88 8.77 14.57
N ILE A 62 -7.76 8.88 13.25
CA ILE A 62 -6.90 9.85 12.58
C ILE A 62 -7.61 10.39 11.34
N GLN A 63 -7.55 11.71 11.17
CA GLN A 63 -8.10 12.35 9.98
C GLN A 63 -7.13 12.23 8.81
N GLY A 64 -7.63 12.43 7.60
CA GLY A 64 -6.76 12.42 6.43
C GLY A 64 -7.44 12.84 5.15
N THR A 65 -6.66 12.81 4.08
CA THR A 65 -7.13 13.04 2.72
C THR A 65 -6.94 11.79 1.88
N VAL A 66 -7.89 11.56 0.97
CA VAL A 66 -7.83 10.53 -0.06
C VAL A 66 -7.74 11.23 -1.40
N HIS A 67 -6.65 10.95 -2.11
CA HIS A 67 -6.35 11.55 -3.40
C HIS A 67 -7.43 11.21 -4.45
N ARG A 68 -7.84 12.20 -5.27
CA ARG A 68 -8.93 12.03 -6.26
C ARG A 68 -8.87 10.78 -7.13
N ARG A 69 -7.71 10.50 -7.74
CA ARG A 69 -7.48 9.29 -8.55
C ARG A 69 -7.89 8.00 -7.85
N LEU A 70 -7.64 7.89 -6.53
CA LEU A 70 -8.01 6.69 -5.78
C LEU A 70 -9.54 6.56 -5.64
N LEU A 71 -10.24 7.69 -5.53
CA LEU A 71 -11.70 7.74 -5.51
C LEU A 71 -12.27 7.38 -6.88
N GLU A 72 -11.67 7.86 -7.97
CA GLU A 72 -12.10 7.58 -9.35
C GLU A 72 -11.89 6.09 -9.70
N ASP A 73 -10.70 5.55 -9.43
CA ASP A 73 -10.33 4.18 -9.84
C ASP A 73 -11.01 3.09 -8.99
N ARG A 74 -11.28 3.37 -7.71
CA ARG A 74 -11.77 2.38 -6.74
C ARG A 74 -12.97 2.85 -5.92
N ALA A 75 -13.80 3.71 -6.50
CA ALA A 75 -15.03 4.25 -5.87
C ALA A 75 -15.89 3.15 -5.24
N GLU A 76 -16.09 2.05 -5.97
CA GLU A 76 -16.97 0.95 -5.58
C GLU A 76 -16.48 0.19 -4.35
N GLU A 77 -15.17 0.19 -4.11
CA GLU A 77 -14.52 -0.49 -3.00
C GLU A 77 -14.35 0.42 -1.78
N LEU A 78 -14.22 1.74 -1.97
CA LEU A 78 -14.03 2.73 -0.91
C LEU A 78 -15.34 3.09 -0.20
N LYS A 79 -15.96 2.09 0.41
CA LYS A 79 -17.17 2.25 1.22
C LYS A 79 -16.82 2.45 2.69
N ILE A 80 -17.68 3.17 3.40
CA ILE A 80 -17.57 3.28 4.86
C ILE A 80 -17.60 1.87 5.48
N GLY A 81 -16.74 1.65 6.46
CA GLY A 81 -16.52 0.34 7.09
C GLY A 81 -15.45 -0.53 6.40
N SER A 82 -14.99 -0.15 5.21
CA SER A 82 -13.91 -0.89 4.53
C SER A 82 -12.58 -0.74 5.27
N VAL A 83 -11.77 -1.79 5.28
CA VAL A 83 -10.42 -1.75 5.85
C VAL A 83 -9.39 -1.57 4.73
N LEU A 84 -8.60 -0.52 4.82
CA LEU A 84 -7.52 -0.20 3.90
C LEU A 84 -6.21 -0.72 4.47
N LEU A 85 -5.55 -1.59 3.71
CA LEU A 85 -4.16 -1.96 3.95
C LEU A 85 -3.26 -1.00 3.17
N LEU A 86 -2.44 -0.25 3.89
CA LEU A 86 -1.61 0.82 3.37
C LEU A 86 -0.12 0.50 3.53
N LYS A 87 0.68 0.94 2.56
CA LYS A 87 2.14 0.95 2.60
C LYS A 87 2.68 2.35 2.41
N GLN A 88 3.73 2.68 3.16
CA GLN A 88 4.49 3.92 2.99
C GLN A 88 3.59 5.17 2.92
N VAL A 89 2.52 5.17 3.71
CA VAL A 89 1.52 6.25 3.71
C VAL A 89 2.12 7.48 4.37
N GLY A 90 1.88 8.64 3.77
CA GLY A 90 2.39 9.91 4.30
C GLY A 90 1.57 10.37 5.50
N VAL A 91 2.26 10.95 6.49
CA VAL A 91 1.65 11.67 7.61
C VAL A 91 2.00 13.14 7.45
N PHE A 92 0.99 13.98 7.32
CA PHE A 92 1.12 15.43 7.28
C PHE A 92 0.81 16.02 8.65
N SER A 93 1.74 16.82 9.18
CA SER A 93 1.68 17.37 10.53
C SER A 93 1.82 18.89 10.47
N PRO A 94 0.72 19.64 10.21
CA PRO A 94 0.79 21.10 10.21
C PRO A 94 1.09 21.69 11.59
N SER A 95 0.87 20.92 12.67
CA SER A 95 1.32 21.27 14.01
C SER A 95 1.74 20.02 14.80
N HIS A 96 2.24 20.21 16.02
CA HIS A 96 2.59 19.11 16.93
C HIS A 96 1.37 18.38 17.52
N ARG A 97 0.16 18.95 17.35
CA ARG A 97 -1.10 18.38 17.87
C ARG A 97 -2.01 17.84 16.77
N ASN A 98 -1.80 18.27 15.53
CA ASN A 98 -2.64 17.93 14.40
C ASN A 98 -1.84 17.08 13.41
N HIS A 99 -2.31 15.84 13.20
CA HIS A 99 -1.68 14.89 12.31
C HIS A 99 -2.73 14.28 11.39
N TYR A 100 -2.40 14.21 10.10
CA TYR A 100 -3.31 13.77 9.05
C TYR A 100 -2.65 12.69 8.19
N LEU A 101 -3.40 11.67 7.77
CA LEU A 101 -2.94 10.72 6.76
C LEU A 101 -3.17 11.26 5.35
N ASN A 102 -2.19 11.08 4.46
CA ASN A 102 -2.33 11.37 3.04
C ASN A 102 -2.32 10.07 2.26
N VAL A 103 -3.52 9.61 1.86
CA VAL A 103 -3.70 8.35 1.15
C VAL A 103 -3.71 8.59 -0.35
N THR A 104 -2.75 7.97 -1.05
CA THR A 104 -2.65 8.00 -2.52
C THR A 104 -2.83 6.60 -3.10
N PRO A 105 -3.14 6.44 -4.41
CA PRO A 105 -3.23 5.13 -5.05
C PRO A 105 -1.99 4.25 -4.82
N ASN A 106 -0.79 4.87 -4.84
CA ASN A 106 0.49 4.17 -4.66
C ASN A 106 0.68 3.58 -3.25
N ASN A 107 -0.03 4.13 -2.26
CA ASN A 107 0.04 3.67 -0.88
C ASN A 107 -0.95 2.56 -0.60
N LEU A 108 -1.96 2.35 -1.44
CA LEU A 108 -2.97 1.33 -1.21
C LEU A 108 -2.47 -0.04 -1.65
N LEU A 109 -2.44 -1.00 -0.72
CA LEU A 109 -2.15 -2.40 -1.02
C LEU A 109 -3.42 -3.19 -1.31
N ARG A 110 -4.46 -2.98 -0.50
CA ARG A 110 -5.72 -3.72 -0.60
C ARG A 110 -6.84 -3.00 0.14
N ILE A 111 -8.06 -3.15 -0.36
CA ILE A 111 -9.29 -2.78 0.34
C ILE A 111 -10.00 -4.08 0.72
N TYR A 112 -10.48 -4.16 1.94
CA TYR A 112 -11.36 -5.22 2.42
C TYR A 112 -12.75 -4.61 2.63
N ALA A 113 -13.75 -5.18 1.96
CA ALA A 113 -15.13 -4.74 2.08
C ALA A 113 -15.65 -4.89 3.52
N PRO A 114 -16.58 -4.04 3.96
CA PRO A 114 -17.16 -4.08 5.30
C PRO A 114 -17.85 -5.43 5.61
N ASP A 115 -18.39 -6.09 4.57
CA ASP A 115 -19.17 -7.32 4.71
C ASP A 115 -18.31 -8.59 4.68
N GLY A 116 -16.98 -8.46 4.63
CA GLY A 116 -16.06 -9.60 4.52
C GLY A 116 -16.10 -10.34 3.18
N VAL A 117 -17.05 -10.00 2.29
CA VAL A 117 -17.15 -10.53 0.94
C VAL A 117 -16.04 -9.89 0.10
N ARG A 118 -15.06 -10.70 -0.29
CA ARG A 118 -14.06 -10.30 -1.28
C ARG A 118 -14.79 -10.01 -2.59
N MET A 119 -14.79 -8.76 -3.03
CA MET A 119 -15.02 -8.46 -4.44
C MET A 119 -13.81 -9.03 -5.19
N SER A 120 -13.91 -10.28 -5.64
CA SER A 120 -12.91 -10.87 -6.51
C SER A 120 -12.89 -10.02 -7.78
N SER A 121 -11.80 -9.27 -7.98
CA SER A 121 -11.50 -8.65 -9.26
C SER A 121 -11.31 -9.80 -10.26
N THR A 122 -12.36 -10.11 -11.00
CA THR A 122 -12.31 -11.07 -12.09
C THR A 122 -12.62 -10.32 -13.35
N GLN A 123 -11.57 -9.96 -14.09
CA GLN A 123 -11.65 -10.08 -15.54
C GLN A 123 -10.28 -10.46 -16.09
N LEU A 124 -10.01 -11.77 -16.06
CA LEU A 124 -9.25 -12.41 -17.12
C LEU A 124 -10.25 -13.22 -17.94
N PRO A 125 -10.19 -13.18 -19.28
CA PRO A 125 -11.15 -13.88 -20.13
C PRO A 125 -11.05 -15.40 -19.91
N PRO A 126 -12.15 -16.15 -20.02
CA PRO A 126 -12.13 -17.59 -19.77
C PRO A 126 -11.27 -18.28 -20.83
N LEU A 127 -10.18 -18.91 -20.40
CA LEU A 127 -9.53 -19.93 -21.22
C LEU A 127 -10.51 -21.08 -21.36
N VAL A 128 -10.89 -21.34 -22.61
CA VAL A 128 -11.80 -22.40 -23.01
C VAL A 128 -11.17 -23.74 -22.63
N LEU A 129 -11.64 -24.34 -21.54
CA LEU A 129 -11.33 -25.71 -21.17
C LEU A 129 -12.00 -26.62 -22.21
N MET A 130 -11.28 -26.95 -23.28
CA MET A 130 -11.74 -27.93 -24.26
C MET A 130 -11.80 -29.30 -23.58
N HIS A 131 -13.03 -29.75 -23.37
CA HIS A 131 -13.36 -31.12 -22.97
C HIS A 131 -12.77 -32.07 -24.02
N LEU A 132 -11.82 -32.92 -23.62
CA LEU A 132 -11.45 -34.08 -24.43
C LEU A 132 -12.57 -35.11 -24.25
N VAL A 133 -13.40 -35.26 -25.28
CA VAL A 133 -14.29 -36.40 -25.44
C VAL A 133 -13.41 -37.54 -25.95
N PHE A 134 -13.27 -38.60 -25.15
CA PHE A 134 -12.68 -39.85 -25.61
C PHE A 134 -13.81 -40.64 -26.28
N ASP A 135 -13.76 -40.76 -27.61
CA ASP A 135 -14.53 -41.78 -28.32
C ASP A 135 -13.73 -43.09 -28.24
N GLU A 136 -14.32 -44.09 -27.57
CA GLU A 136 -13.94 -45.49 -27.68
C GLU A 136 -14.70 -46.09 -28.86
N GLU A 137 -14.01 -46.48 -29.92
CA GLU A 137 -14.50 -47.48 -30.87
C GLU A 137 -13.37 -48.46 -31.22
N ASP A 138 -13.66 -49.73 -30.96
CA ASP A 138 -12.89 -50.93 -31.32
C ASP A 138 -12.94 -51.20 -32.84
N ASP A 139 -11.84 -51.67 -33.44
CA ASP A 139 -11.81 -52.92 -34.23
C ASP A 139 -10.46 -53.15 -34.98
N ASP A 140 -9.80 -54.22 -34.54
CA ASP A 140 -9.15 -55.34 -35.26
C ASP A 140 -8.08 -55.22 -36.38
N GLU A 141 -7.08 -56.11 -36.22
CA GLU A 141 -6.08 -56.74 -37.10
C GLU A 141 -5.20 -55.95 -38.13
N GLY A 142 -3.87 -56.13 -38.02
CA GLY A 142 -2.96 -55.87 -39.15
C GLY A 142 -1.45 -55.85 -38.89
N LYS A 143 -0.85 -57.04 -38.76
CA LYS A 143 0.59 -57.41 -38.78
C LYS A 143 1.70 -56.43 -39.23
N ARG A 144 2.85 -56.66 -38.56
CA ARG A 144 4.28 -56.61 -38.99
C ARG A 144 5.04 -55.28 -38.94
N GLY A 145 6.17 -55.31 -38.21
CA GLY A 145 7.42 -54.76 -38.73
C GLY A 145 8.31 -53.97 -37.75
N THR A 146 9.11 -54.70 -36.97
CA THR A 146 10.53 -54.41 -36.70
C THR A 146 11.00 -52.97 -36.38
N GLY A 147 11.44 -52.77 -35.13
CA GLY A 147 12.86 -52.47 -34.89
C GLY A 147 13.23 -51.18 -34.14
N LYS A 148 13.95 -51.40 -33.03
CA LYS A 148 15.06 -50.61 -32.43
C LYS A 148 14.63 -49.40 -31.58
N ASP A 149 14.69 -49.52 -30.25
CA ASP A 149 15.88 -49.36 -29.38
C ASP A 149 16.60 -48.01 -29.53
N LEU A 150 16.51 -47.17 -28.49
CA LEU A 150 17.59 -46.68 -27.61
C LEU A 150 17.18 -45.31 -27.02
N GLN A 151 16.74 -45.24 -25.76
CA GLN A 151 17.57 -45.03 -24.55
C GLN A 151 18.40 -43.74 -24.54
N THR A 152 18.04 -42.87 -23.56
CA THR A 152 18.93 -42.18 -22.59
C THR A 152 19.95 -41.17 -23.17
N SER A 153 20.38 -40.08 -22.53
CA SER A 153 20.60 -39.80 -21.12
C SER A 153 21.08 -38.33 -20.98
N ARG A 154 20.70 -37.70 -19.87
CA ARG A 154 21.55 -36.95 -18.91
C ARG A 154 22.33 -35.70 -19.35
N ASP A 155 21.98 -34.62 -18.62
CA ASP A 155 22.83 -33.79 -17.76
C ASP A 155 24.11 -33.17 -18.35
N THR A 156 24.22 -31.83 -18.31
CA THR A 156 25.27 -31.20 -17.46
C THR A 156 24.99 -29.73 -17.13
N LYS A 157 25.22 -29.45 -15.85
CA LYS A 157 25.26 -28.19 -15.10
C LYS A 157 26.53 -27.39 -15.42
N ALA A 158 26.45 -26.05 -15.47
CA ALA A 158 27.59 -25.18 -15.13
C ALA A 158 27.14 -23.76 -14.74
N SER A 159 27.57 -23.36 -13.55
CA SER A 159 27.53 -22.02 -12.96
C SER A 159 28.86 -21.32 -13.24
N CYS A 160 28.87 -20.00 -13.43
CA CYS A 160 29.97 -19.16 -12.95
C CYS A 160 29.61 -17.67 -12.82
N SER A 161 30.19 -17.08 -11.78
CA SER A 161 30.13 -15.72 -11.22
C SER A 161 31.30 -14.81 -11.63
N ARG A 162 31.18 -13.48 -11.50
CA ARG A 162 32.13 -12.53 -10.82
C ARG A 162 31.84 -11.03 -11.10
N GLY A 163 31.96 -10.17 -10.06
CA GLY A 163 31.91 -8.68 -10.09
C GLY A 163 33.24 -8.02 -10.52
N PRO A 164 33.51 -6.70 -10.30
CA PRO A 164 33.78 -6.12 -8.96
C PRO A 164 33.45 -4.59 -8.76
N ALA A 165 34.00 -3.99 -7.68
CA ALA A 165 33.59 -2.83 -6.88
C ALA A 165 34.21 -1.44 -7.19
N GLY A 166 33.72 -0.37 -6.51
CA GLY A 166 34.40 0.94 -6.33
C GLY A 166 33.60 2.00 -5.53
N ASN A 167 34.24 2.66 -4.55
CA ASN A 167 33.88 3.87 -3.75
C ASN A 167 35.23 4.46 -3.19
N PRO A 168 35.39 5.68 -2.59
CA PRO A 168 34.45 6.72 -2.07
C PRO A 168 34.85 8.22 -2.28
N ALA A 169 34.08 9.23 -1.79
CA ALA A 169 34.53 10.52 -1.15
C ALA A 169 33.37 11.53 -0.83
N PRO A 170 33.52 12.48 0.14
CA PRO A 170 32.44 13.23 0.82
C PRO A 170 32.32 14.73 0.47
N GLN A 171 31.15 15.36 0.66
CA GLN A 171 31.00 16.82 0.74
C GLN A 171 29.93 17.26 1.75
N ASP A 172 30.32 18.32 2.46
CA ASP A 172 29.70 19.13 3.49
C ASP A 172 28.60 20.06 2.94
N SER A 173 27.60 20.39 3.75
CA SER A 173 26.81 21.63 3.68
C SER A 173 25.81 21.64 4.83
N GLY A 174 26.25 22.24 5.93
CA GLY A 174 25.40 22.64 7.04
C GLY A 174 24.27 23.56 6.60
N TRP A 175 23.06 23.26 7.07
CA TRP A 175 21.94 24.18 7.11
C TRP A 175 21.66 24.44 8.60
N ASP A 176 22.62 25.11 9.26
CA ASP A 176 22.34 25.90 10.45
C ASP A 176 22.01 27.29 9.96
N ALA A 177 20.72 27.57 9.93
CA ALA A 177 20.14 28.90 9.92
C ALA A 177 18.89 28.79 10.79
N ASP A 178 19.08 28.97 12.10
CA ASP A 178 18.48 30.05 12.89
C ASP A 178 17.26 30.67 12.18
N ASP A 179 16.06 30.45 12.73
CA ASP A 179 15.43 31.34 13.71
C ASP A 179 14.95 32.66 13.07
N ASP A 180 13.81 33.17 13.53
CA ASP A 180 13.19 34.47 13.15
C ASP A 180 12.07 34.42 12.10
N LEU A 181 11.24 33.37 12.09
CA LEU A 181 9.94 33.37 11.39
C LEU A 181 8.76 33.81 12.30
N ASP A 182 9.06 34.44 13.43
CA ASP A 182 8.07 34.98 14.38
C ASP A 182 7.85 36.51 14.22
N GLU A 183 8.56 37.18 13.30
CA GLU A 183 8.44 38.65 13.10
C GLU A 183 7.47 39.08 11.96
N LEU A 184 6.74 38.14 11.33
CA LEU A 184 5.79 38.44 10.25
C LEU A 184 4.31 38.27 10.64
N LEU A 185 3.99 38.52 11.92
CA LEU A 185 2.61 38.73 12.40
C LEU A 185 2.53 40.05 13.20
N GLY A 186 3.17 41.10 12.68
CA GLY A 186 2.97 42.47 13.14
C GLY A 186 1.52 42.93 12.88
N GLU A 187 0.76 42.97 13.97
CA GLU A 187 -0.27 43.97 14.33
C GLU A 187 -1.07 44.57 13.16
N LEU A 188 -2.24 43.97 12.88
CA LEU A 188 -3.29 44.67 12.14
C LEU A 188 -3.84 45.81 13.02
N PRO A 189 -3.98 47.04 12.49
CA PRO A 189 -4.60 48.14 13.23
C PRO A 189 -6.03 47.78 13.62
N GLU A 190 -6.32 47.81 14.92
CA GLU A 190 -7.69 47.83 15.43
C GLU A 190 -8.27 49.23 15.21
N ASP A 191 -8.58 49.58 13.96
CA ASP A 191 -9.28 50.83 13.69
C ASP A 191 -10.47 50.63 12.76
N THR A 192 -11.64 50.92 13.34
CA THR A 192 -12.84 51.45 12.70
C THR A 192 -13.84 50.43 12.15
N TYR A 193 -14.55 49.77 13.06
CA TYR A 193 -15.99 49.56 12.84
C TYR A 193 -16.75 50.58 13.68
N SER A 194 -16.91 51.78 13.12
CA SER A 194 -17.84 52.78 13.62
C SER A 194 -19.21 52.59 12.97
N LEU A 195 -20.23 52.55 13.85
CA LEU A 195 -21.67 52.78 13.65
C LEU A 195 -22.47 51.82 12.77
#